data_AF-A0A811UHA1-F1
#
_entry.id   AF-A0A811UHA1-F1
#
_cell.length_a   1.000
_cell.length_b   1.000
_cell.length_c   1.000
_cell.angle_alpha   90.00
_cell.angle_beta   90.00
_cell.angle_gamma   90.00
#
_symmetry.space_group_name_H-M   'P 1'
#
loop_
_entity.id
_entity.type
_entity.pdbx_description
1 polymer ?
#
loop_
_entity_poly.entity_id
_entity_poly.type
_entity_poly.pdbx_seq_one_letter_code
_entity_poly.pdbx_strand_id
1 'polypeptide(L)'
;MTILTLWIFLFGLLNGVCMGEQPYTVQNEGLEPFKGLQETCVDMSNLKTVGRQRFVNGSVIVLEDMDSDSFKFQVELFSSPQGDGQYKRLPMGVPITRICDGFKDLYTKIIQPSLIHGENTNFPHIPDEGLCPLPAGEYYKNFGVQHGYLAQSNTARGLESCTDVLQK
;
A
#
# COMPACT_ATOMS: atom_id res chain seq x y z
N MET A 1 39.27 39.88 16.34
CA MET A 1 37.96 39.90 15.65
C MET A 1 37.90 38.97 14.43
N THR A 2 39.05 38.58 13.84
CA THR A 2 39.14 37.74 12.63
C THR A 2 39.00 36.22 12.87
N ILE A 3 39.32 35.75 14.08
CA ILE A 3 39.25 34.30 14.41
C ILE A 3 37.79 33.86 14.58
N LEU A 4 36.96 34.67 15.26
CA LEU A 4 35.55 34.34 15.52
C LEU A 4 34.74 34.24 14.22
N THR A 5 35.00 35.12 13.26
CA THR A 5 34.37 35.07 11.94
C THR A 5 34.76 33.84 11.13
N LEU A 6 35.98 33.33 11.32
CA LEU A 6 36.49 32.12 10.65
C LEU A 6 35.80 30.85 11.18
N TRP A 7 35.53 30.79 12.49
CA TRP A 7 34.78 29.69 13.10
C TRP A 7 33.30 29.68 12.69
N ILE A 8 32.67 30.86 12.58
CA ILE A 8 31.26 30.96 12.12
C ILE A 8 31.15 30.51 10.66
N PHE A 9 32.11 30.89 9.81
CA PHE A 9 32.15 30.45 8.41
C PHE A 9 32.41 28.94 8.28
N LEU A 10 33.31 28.39 9.10
CA LEU A 10 33.62 26.96 9.11
C LEU A 10 32.43 26.11 9.60
N PHE A 11 31.71 26.59 10.63
CA PHE A 11 30.48 25.95 11.10
C PHE A 11 29.34 26.05 10.08
N GLY A 12 29.22 27.17 9.35
CA GLY A 12 28.22 27.33 8.28
C GLY A 12 28.45 26.38 7.11
N LEU A 13 29.71 26.12 6.74
CA LEU A 13 30.08 25.19 5.67
C LEU A 13 29.88 23.72 6.04
N LEU A 14 30.09 23.34 7.31
CA LEU A 14 29.91 21.96 7.78
C LEU A 14 28.44 21.54 7.90
N ASN A 15 27.51 22.49 8.12
CA ASN A 15 26.07 22.21 8.25
C ASN A 15 25.30 22.28 6.90
N GLY A 16 25.95 22.70 5.82
CA GLY A 16 25.31 22.90 4.51
C GLY A 16 25.26 21.65 3.61
N VAL A 17 25.87 20.53 4.02
CA VAL A 17 26.00 19.34 3.17
C VAL A 17 25.32 18.15 3.86
N CYS A 18 24.04 17.93 3.57
CA CYS A 18 23.45 16.61 3.25
C CYS A 18 21.90 16.68 3.26
N MET A 19 21.30 17.51 2.40
CA MET A 19 19.94 17.23 1.91
C MET A 19 20.06 16.90 0.42
N GLY A 20 20.77 15.81 0.12
CA GLY A 20 20.70 15.21 -1.20
C GLY A 20 19.42 14.39 -1.25
N GLU A 21 18.40 14.85 -1.98
CA GLU A 21 17.34 13.96 -2.44
C GLU A 21 18.01 12.81 -3.19
N GLN A 22 18.01 11.62 -2.62
CA GLN A 22 18.56 10.45 -3.30
C GLN A 22 17.52 9.97 -4.31
N PRO A 23 17.78 10.04 -5.64
CA PRO A 23 16.87 9.47 -6.61
C PRO A 23 16.93 7.94 -6.48
N TYR A 24 15.91 7.33 -5.89
CA TYR A 24 15.79 5.88 -5.80
C TYR A 24 14.91 5.38 -6.94
N THR A 25 15.42 4.42 -7.72
CA THR A 25 14.68 3.78 -8.79
C THR A 25 13.90 2.61 -8.21
N VAL A 26 12.60 2.79 -8.04
CA VAL A 26 11.75 1.72 -7.52
C VAL A 26 11.36 0.75 -8.63
N GLN A 27 11.69 -0.53 -8.46
CA GLN A 27 11.20 -1.63 -9.30
C GLN A 27 10.35 -2.56 -8.44
N ASN A 28 9.14 -2.87 -8.92
CA ASN A 28 8.28 -3.85 -8.27
C ASN A 28 8.60 -5.23 -8.86
N GLU A 29 9.26 -6.09 -8.07
CA GLU A 29 9.71 -7.41 -8.54
C GLU A 29 8.59 -8.45 -8.56
N GLY A 30 7.48 -8.21 -7.84
CA GLY A 30 6.36 -9.13 -7.79
C GLY A 30 5.24 -8.66 -6.87
N LEU A 31 4.09 -9.33 -6.98
CA LEU A 31 2.99 -9.25 -6.02
C LEU A 31 2.61 -10.68 -5.67
N GLU A 32 2.80 -11.06 -4.40
CA GLU A 32 2.43 -12.37 -3.89
C GLU A 32 1.15 -12.23 -3.08
N PRO A 33 -0.01 -12.65 -3.63
CA PRO A 33 -1.25 -12.65 -2.89
C PRO A 33 -1.25 -13.80 -1.86
N PHE A 34 -2.00 -13.63 -0.78
CA PHE A 34 -2.32 -14.72 0.16
C PHE A 34 -2.99 -15.89 -0.56
N LYS A 35 -2.87 -17.11 -0.01
CA LYS A 35 -3.37 -18.32 -0.65
C LYS A 35 -4.89 -18.46 -0.49
N GLY A 36 -5.59 -17.69 -1.31
CA GLY A 36 -7.04 -17.77 -1.46
C GLY A 36 -7.83 -17.39 -0.21
N LEU A 37 -9.10 -17.81 -0.19
CA LEU A 37 -10.12 -17.40 0.77
C LEU A 37 -9.98 -18.02 2.18
N GLN A 38 -9.02 -18.93 2.37
CA GLN A 38 -8.77 -19.57 3.67
C GLN A 38 -8.01 -18.66 4.63
N GLU A 39 -7.22 -17.71 4.11
CA GLU A 39 -6.38 -16.84 4.93
C GLU A 39 -6.95 -15.42 5.03
N THR A 40 -7.75 -14.99 4.04
CA THR A 40 -8.31 -13.63 4.00
C THR A 40 -9.67 -13.61 3.27
N CYS A 41 -10.53 -12.65 3.63
CA CYS A 41 -11.85 -12.46 3.03
C CYS A 41 -11.77 -11.69 1.69
N VAL A 42 -10.55 -11.46 1.22
CA VAL A 42 -10.20 -10.73 0.01
C VAL A 42 -9.33 -11.63 -0.87
N ASP A 43 -9.87 -12.08 -2.00
CA ASP A 43 -9.10 -12.84 -2.99
C ASP A 43 -8.36 -11.87 -3.92
N MET A 44 -7.04 -11.96 -3.94
CA MET A 44 -6.16 -11.17 -4.80
C MET A 44 -5.38 -12.04 -5.80
N SER A 45 -5.73 -13.32 -5.93
CA SER A 45 -5.03 -14.29 -6.79
C SER A 45 -4.98 -13.91 -8.27
N ASN A 46 -5.96 -13.13 -8.73
CA ASN A 46 -6.03 -12.65 -10.11
C ASN A 46 -5.24 -11.36 -10.38
N LEU A 47 -4.62 -10.76 -9.36
CA LEU A 47 -3.79 -9.58 -9.54
C LEU A 47 -2.39 -9.95 -10.03
N LYS A 48 -1.95 -9.25 -11.08
CA LYS A 48 -0.62 -9.42 -11.66
C LYS A 48 0.05 -8.08 -11.88
N THR A 49 1.36 -8.06 -11.64
CA THR A 49 2.21 -6.93 -11.99
C THR A 49 2.72 -7.11 -13.41
N VAL A 50 2.44 -6.15 -14.27
CA VAL A 50 2.87 -6.14 -15.68
C VAL A 50 4.20 -5.39 -15.74
N GLY A 51 5.29 -6.16 -15.61
CA GLY A 51 6.64 -5.65 -15.30
C GLY A 51 7.21 -4.57 -16.22
N ARG A 52 6.90 -4.58 -17.53
CA ARG A 52 7.46 -3.59 -18.46
C ARG A 52 6.85 -2.19 -18.32
N GLN A 53 5.61 -2.10 -17.85
CA GLN A 53 4.86 -0.85 -17.82
C GLN A 53 4.60 -0.33 -16.40
N ARG A 54 5.03 -1.08 -15.35
CA ARG A 54 4.69 -0.82 -13.94
C ARG A 54 3.17 -0.73 -13.74
N PHE A 55 2.40 -1.64 -14.33
CA PHE A 55 0.95 -1.70 -14.12
C PHE A 55 0.61 -2.83 -13.17
N VAL A 56 -0.41 -2.62 -12.35
CA VAL A 56 -1.14 -3.72 -11.72
C VAL A 56 -2.43 -3.91 -12.48
N ASN A 57 -2.63 -5.11 -13.00
CA ASN A 57 -3.83 -5.49 -13.73
C ASN A 57 -4.39 -6.79 -13.12
N GLY A 58 -5.69 -6.81 -12.87
CA GLY A 58 -6.43 -7.98 -12.46
C GLY A 58 -7.71 -7.62 -11.72
N SER A 59 -8.29 -8.62 -11.05
CA SER A 59 -9.45 -8.45 -10.16
C SER A 59 -9.12 -8.80 -8.72
N VAL A 60 -9.91 -8.22 -7.82
CA VAL A 60 -9.96 -8.50 -6.39
C VAL A 60 -11.39 -8.88 -6.06
N ILE A 61 -11.59 -9.97 -5.33
CA ILE A 61 -12.92 -10.41 -4.89
C ILE A 61 -13.02 -10.16 -3.39
N VAL A 62 -14.00 -9.38 -2.98
CA VAL A 62 -14.37 -9.17 -1.57
C VAL A 62 -15.63 -10.00 -1.31
N LEU A 63 -15.55 -10.94 -0.37
CA LEU A 63 -16.64 -11.90 -0.14
C LEU A 63 -17.82 -11.33 0.64
N GLU A 64 -17.58 -10.36 1.51
CA GLU A 64 -18.59 -9.83 2.42
C GLU A 64 -18.33 -8.36 2.73
N ASP A 65 -19.37 -7.67 3.19
CA ASP A 65 -19.28 -6.26 3.51
C ASP A 65 -18.27 -6.04 4.63
N MET A 66 -17.28 -5.18 4.37
CA MET A 66 -16.19 -4.94 5.32
C MET A 66 -16.49 -3.73 6.20
N ASP A 67 -16.81 -4.00 7.46
CA ASP A 67 -16.96 -3.00 8.52
C ASP A 67 -15.71 -2.87 9.41
N SER A 68 -15.60 -1.78 10.16
CA SER A 68 -14.42 -1.48 11.00
C SER A 68 -14.31 -2.29 12.29
N ASP A 69 -15.40 -2.89 12.75
CA ASP A 69 -15.42 -3.67 13.98
C ASP A 69 -14.91 -5.08 13.70
N SER A 70 -15.28 -5.63 12.55
CA SER A 70 -14.89 -6.96 12.09
C SER A 70 -13.51 -6.97 11.42
N PHE A 71 -13.15 -5.94 10.64
CA PHE A 71 -11.96 -5.97 9.78
C PHE A 71 -10.89 -4.93 10.10
N LYS A 72 -9.64 -5.41 10.13
CA LYS A 72 -8.43 -4.59 10.24
C LYS A 72 -7.44 -5.02 9.16
N PHE A 73 -6.55 -4.12 8.79
CA PHE A 73 -5.46 -4.42 7.86
C PHE A 73 -4.15 -3.78 8.30
N GLN A 74 -3.05 -4.33 7.81
CA GLN A 74 -1.69 -3.82 7.99
C GLN A 74 -0.96 -3.92 6.65
N VAL A 75 -0.11 -2.95 6.34
CA VAL A 75 0.75 -3.02 5.15
C VAL A 75 2.21 -2.97 5.59
N GLU A 76 2.97 -3.98 5.23
CA GLU A 76 4.41 -4.01 5.43
C GLU A 76 5.11 -3.80 4.10
N LEU A 77 6.12 -2.92 4.08
CA LEU A 77 6.89 -2.63 2.89
C LEU A 77 8.27 -3.27 3.01
N PHE A 78 8.75 -3.86 1.93
CA PHE A 78 10.06 -4.47 1.85
C PHE A 78 10.85 -3.91 0.67
N SER A 79 12.17 -3.83 0.82
CA SER A 79 13.08 -3.41 -0.24
C SER A 79 14.36 -4.27 -0.23
N SER A 80 14.81 -4.68 -1.42
CA SER A 80 16.18 -5.15 -1.65
C SER A 80 16.93 -4.04 -2.39
N PRO A 81 17.73 -3.22 -1.70
CA PRO A 81 18.48 -2.14 -2.34
C PRO A 81 19.49 -2.63 -3.38
N GLN A 82 19.87 -3.91 -3.31
CA GLN A 82 20.88 -4.54 -4.15
C GLN A 82 20.26 -5.38 -5.28
N GLY A 83 18.92 -5.56 -5.31
CA GLY A 83 18.26 -6.42 -6.29
C GLY A 83 18.68 -7.89 -6.21
N ASP A 84 19.16 -8.31 -5.05
CA ASP A 84 19.70 -9.65 -4.77
C ASP A 84 18.65 -10.59 -4.13
N GLY A 85 17.39 -10.14 -4.08
CA GLY A 85 16.30 -10.84 -3.40
C GLY A 85 16.39 -10.80 -1.86
N GLN A 86 17.37 -10.11 -1.27
CA GLN A 86 17.48 -9.92 0.18
C GLN A 86 16.62 -8.74 0.63
N TYR A 87 15.35 -9.03 0.89
CA TYR A 87 14.36 -8.05 1.28
C TYR A 87 14.47 -7.64 2.74
N LYS A 88 14.62 -6.33 2.99
CA LYS A 88 14.59 -5.72 4.31
C LYS A 88 13.29 -4.95 4.52
N ARG A 89 12.65 -5.16 5.68
CA ARG A 89 11.44 -4.44 6.07
C ARG A 89 11.75 -2.95 6.26
N LEU A 90 10.94 -2.11 5.62
CA LEU A 90 10.99 -0.67 5.75
C LEU A 90 10.11 -0.22 6.92
N PRO A 91 10.47 0.86 7.63
CA PRO A 91 9.65 1.40 8.73
C PRO A 91 8.39 2.12 8.24
N MET A 92 8.22 2.32 6.93
CA MET A 92 7.18 3.16 6.31
C MET A 92 5.91 2.38 5.93
N GLY A 93 5.54 1.36 6.71
CA GLY A 93 4.32 0.58 6.51
C GLY A 93 3.06 1.25 7.05
N VAL A 94 1.90 0.65 6.77
CA VAL A 94 0.64 0.99 7.44
C VAL A 94 0.53 0.09 8.67
N PRO A 95 0.45 0.63 9.90
CA PRO A 95 0.22 -0.19 11.09
C PRO A 95 -1.18 -0.83 11.05
N ILE A 96 -1.47 -1.72 12.00
CA ILE A 96 -2.81 -2.33 12.11
C ILE A 96 -3.86 -1.21 12.23
N THR A 97 -4.69 -1.09 11.20
CA THR A 97 -5.67 -0.01 11.02
C THR A 97 -7.03 -0.62 10.72
N ARG A 98 -8.11 -0.02 11.23
CA ARG A 98 -9.48 -0.46 10.91
C ARG A 98 -9.77 -0.21 9.43
N ILE A 99 -10.49 -1.11 8.78
CA ILE A 99 -10.65 -1.08 7.32
C ILE A 99 -11.22 0.25 6.81
N CYS A 100 -12.27 0.78 7.46
CA CYS A 100 -12.91 2.03 7.03
C CYS A 100 -12.00 3.24 7.21
N ASP A 101 -11.30 3.31 8.34
CA ASP A 101 -10.35 4.39 8.62
C ASP A 101 -9.23 4.39 7.57
N GLY A 102 -8.70 3.21 7.24
CA GLY A 102 -7.65 3.12 6.23
C GLY A 102 -8.13 3.46 4.82
N PHE A 103 -9.34 3.07 4.43
CA PHE A 103 -9.87 3.47 3.13
C PHE A 103 -10.14 4.99 3.10
N LYS A 104 -10.68 5.55 4.17
CA LYS A 104 -10.91 7.00 4.27
C LYS A 104 -9.62 7.81 4.31
N ASP A 105 -8.59 7.38 5.04
CA ASP A 105 -7.40 8.19 5.29
C ASP A 105 -6.21 7.90 4.39
N LEU A 106 -6.11 6.68 3.85
CA LEU A 106 -5.00 6.24 3.01
C LEU A 106 -5.43 6.02 1.57
N TYR A 107 -6.52 5.26 1.34
CA TYR A 107 -6.96 4.94 -0.02
C TYR A 107 -7.41 6.21 -0.77
N THR A 108 -8.23 7.07 -0.18
CA THR A 108 -8.68 8.33 -0.82
C THR A 108 -7.53 9.26 -1.20
N LYS A 109 -6.44 9.26 -0.42
CA LYS A 109 -5.29 10.19 -0.60
C LYS A 109 -4.22 9.62 -1.53
N ILE A 110 -4.00 8.32 -1.51
CA ILE A 110 -2.88 7.67 -2.21
C ILE A 110 -3.34 6.96 -3.48
N ILE A 111 -4.46 6.23 -3.43
CA ILE A 111 -4.88 5.28 -4.46
C ILE A 111 -6.01 5.85 -5.33
N GLN A 112 -7.08 6.34 -4.70
CA GLN A 112 -8.26 6.89 -5.37
C GLN A 112 -7.95 7.97 -6.42
N PRO A 113 -6.98 8.90 -6.24
CA PRO A 113 -6.68 9.91 -7.26
C PRO A 113 -6.11 9.31 -8.55
N SER A 114 -5.57 8.09 -8.47
CA SER A 114 -5.07 7.33 -9.62
C SER A 114 -6.14 6.43 -10.25
N LEU A 115 -7.35 6.41 -9.68
CA LEU A 115 -8.45 5.55 -10.09
C LEU A 115 -9.62 6.37 -10.66
N ILE A 116 -9.98 6.06 -11.90
CA ILE A 116 -11.10 6.64 -12.62
C ILE A 116 -12.17 5.55 -12.75
N HIS A 117 -13.28 5.75 -12.05
CA HIS A 117 -14.39 4.81 -12.03
C HIS A 117 -14.95 4.59 -13.46
N GLY A 118 -15.10 3.34 -13.87
CA GLY A 118 -15.57 2.95 -15.20
C GLY A 118 -14.47 2.90 -16.27
N GLU A 119 -13.32 3.55 -16.05
CA GLU A 119 -12.17 3.44 -16.96
C GLU A 119 -11.18 2.39 -16.49
N ASN A 120 -10.65 2.55 -15.27
CA ASN A 120 -9.56 1.72 -14.76
C ASN A 120 -9.90 0.95 -13.48
N THR A 121 -11.08 1.19 -12.91
CA THR A 121 -11.68 0.38 -11.83
C THR A 121 -13.20 0.49 -11.84
N ASN A 122 -13.90 -0.49 -11.29
CA ASN A 122 -15.32 -0.43 -10.90
C ASN A 122 -15.50 -0.27 -9.38
N PHE A 123 -14.43 -0.04 -8.62
CA PHE A 123 -14.54 0.17 -7.19
C PHE A 123 -15.22 1.52 -6.90
N PRO A 124 -16.22 1.57 -6.00
CA PRO A 124 -16.98 2.80 -5.74
C PRO A 124 -16.07 3.94 -5.30
N HIS A 125 -16.40 5.15 -5.75
CA HIS A 125 -15.71 6.34 -5.28
C HIS A 125 -16.04 6.57 -3.80
N ILE A 126 -15.01 6.72 -2.97
CA ILE A 126 -15.16 6.97 -1.54
C ILE A 126 -15.19 8.49 -1.31
N PRO A 127 -16.28 9.04 -0.77
CA PRO A 127 -16.38 10.46 -0.46
C PRO A 127 -15.59 10.81 0.81
N ASP A 128 -15.39 12.10 1.07
CA ASP A 128 -14.57 12.60 2.21
C ASP A 128 -15.15 12.19 3.58
N GLU A 129 -16.46 12.04 3.69
CA GLU A 129 -17.11 11.50 4.88
C GLU A 129 -16.71 10.04 5.17
N GLY A 130 -16.23 9.31 4.15
CA GLY A 130 -15.90 7.89 4.18
C GLY A 130 -17.06 7.03 3.66
N LEU A 131 -16.72 5.86 3.12
CA LEU A 131 -17.67 4.85 2.67
C LEU A 131 -17.48 3.62 3.55
N CYS A 132 -18.45 3.33 4.40
CA CYS A 132 -18.50 2.07 5.12
C CYS A 132 -19.93 1.65 5.52
N PRO A 133 -20.23 0.34 5.60
CA PRO A 133 -19.32 -0.78 5.28
C PRO A 133 -18.94 -0.81 3.79
N LEU A 134 -17.74 -1.29 3.49
CA LEU A 134 -17.29 -1.41 2.11
C LEU A 134 -18.02 -2.60 1.47
N PRO A 135 -18.72 -2.39 0.34
CA PRO A 135 -19.56 -3.44 -0.22
C PRO A 135 -18.74 -4.65 -0.68
N ALA A 136 -19.32 -5.84 -0.50
CA ALA A 136 -18.84 -7.06 -1.12
C ALA A 136 -18.97 -6.97 -2.65
N GLY A 137 -18.05 -7.62 -3.37
CA GLY A 137 -18.09 -7.64 -4.83
C GLY A 137 -16.77 -7.99 -5.48
N GLU A 138 -16.83 -8.14 -6.80
CA GLU A 138 -15.64 -8.29 -7.64
C GLU A 138 -15.25 -6.93 -8.22
N TYR A 139 -14.02 -6.53 -7.92
CA TYR A 139 -13.46 -5.25 -8.33
C TYR A 139 -12.26 -5.44 -9.25
N TYR A 140 -12.34 -4.96 -10.48
CA TYR A 140 -11.17 -4.90 -11.35
C TYR A 140 -10.36 -3.64 -11.07
N LYS A 141 -9.04 -3.76 -11.25
CA LYS A 141 -8.14 -2.62 -11.21
C LYS A 141 -7.08 -2.75 -12.29
N ASN A 142 -6.88 -1.66 -13.02
CA ASN A 142 -5.89 -1.56 -14.07
C ASN A 142 -5.17 -0.21 -13.98
N PHE A 143 -4.23 -0.06 -13.06
CA PHE A 143 -3.58 1.24 -12.82
C PHE A 143 -2.05 1.13 -12.81
N GLY A 144 -1.41 2.23 -13.21
CA GLY A 144 0.04 2.38 -13.20
C GLY A 144 0.57 2.68 -11.80
N VAL A 145 1.52 1.89 -11.33
CA VAL A 145 2.23 2.07 -10.07
C VAL A 145 3.43 3.00 -10.31
N GLN A 146 3.27 4.28 -9.95
CA GLN A 146 4.36 5.26 -10.12
C GLN A 146 5.54 5.02 -9.16
N HIS A 147 5.29 4.46 -7.98
CA HIS A 147 6.28 4.12 -6.96
C HIS A 147 6.07 2.68 -6.46
N GLY A 148 6.90 1.72 -6.90
CA GLY A 148 6.66 0.28 -6.74
C GLY A 148 7.35 -0.42 -5.57
N TYR A 149 6.93 -0.22 -4.32
CA TYR A 149 7.44 -1.05 -3.23
C TYR A 149 6.87 -2.48 -3.30
N LEU A 150 7.61 -3.48 -2.82
CA LEU A 150 6.99 -4.75 -2.45
C LEU A 150 6.16 -4.49 -1.19
N ALA A 151 4.85 -4.48 -1.36
CA ALA A 151 3.88 -4.24 -0.30
C ALA A 151 3.15 -5.54 0.01
N GLN A 152 3.31 -6.02 1.24
CA GLN A 152 2.52 -7.11 1.77
C GLN A 152 1.38 -6.51 2.58
N SER A 153 0.14 -6.65 2.09
CA SER A 153 -1.06 -6.16 2.76
C SER A 153 -1.78 -7.33 3.42
N ASN A 154 -1.83 -7.33 4.74
CA ASN A 154 -2.49 -8.36 5.55
C ASN A 154 -3.83 -7.80 6.00
N THR A 155 -4.94 -8.31 5.47
CA THR A 155 -6.29 -7.98 5.96
C THR A 155 -6.74 -9.12 6.86
N ALA A 156 -6.87 -8.84 8.16
CA ALA A 156 -7.32 -9.79 9.17
C ALA A 156 -8.71 -9.36 9.67
N ARG A 157 -9.69 -10.26 9.58
CA ARG A 157 -10.86 -10.21 10.45
C ARG A 157 -10.37 -10.55 11.86
N GLY A 158 -10.82 -9.84 12.89
CA GLY A 158 -10.28 -10.02 14.25
C GLY A 158 -10.16 -11.50 14.64
N LEU A 159 -8.94 -11.97 15.01
CA LEU A 159 -8.56 -13.31 15.52
C LEU A 159 -9.10 -14.59 14.82
N GLU A 160 -9.99 -14.49 13.82
CA GLU A 160 -10.63 -15.60 13.13
C GLU A 160 -10.30 -15.57 11.63
N SER A 161 -9.99 -16.75 11.09
CA SER A 161 -9.74 -16.96 9.67
C SER A 161 -11.06 -16.88 8.89
N CYS A 162 -11.04 -16.26 7.71
CA CYS A 162 -12.23 -16.11 6.85
C CYS A 162 -12.86 -17.44 6.39
N THR A 163 -12.19 -18.57 6.64
CA THR A 163 -12.74 -19.92 6.41
C THR A 163 -13.98 -20.21 7.26
N ASP A 164 -14.11 -19.61 8.44
CA ASP A 164 -15.26 -19.84 9.33
C ASP A 164 -16.57 -19.20 8.82
N VAL A 165 -16.46 -18.25 7.89
CA VAL A 165 -17.59 -17.52 7.30
C VAL A 165 -18.24 -18.31 6.16
N LEU A 166 -17.43 -19.02 5.37
CA LEU A 166 -17.90 -19.81 4.22
C LEU A 166 -18.67 -21.09 4.61
N GLN A 167 -18.73 -21.43 5.90
CA GLN A 167 -19.48 -22.58 6.42
C GLN A 167 -20.86 -22.22 6.99
N LYS A 168 -21.33 -20.99 6.82
CA LYS A 168 -22.65 -20.53 7.27
C LYS A 168 -23.55 -20.13 6.11
#